data_AF-A0A7D4B5P2-F1
#
_entry.id   AF-A0A7D4B5P2-F1
#
_cell.length_a   1.000
_cell.length_b   1.000
_cell.length_c   1.000
_cell.angle_alpha   90.00
_cell.angle_beta   90.00
_cell.angle_gamma   90.00
#
_symmetry.space_group_name_H-M   'P 1'
#
loop_
_entity.id
_entity.type
_entity.pdbx_description
1 polymer ?
#
loop_
_entity_poly.entity_id
_entity_poly.type
_entity_poly.pdbx_seq_one_letter_code
_entity_poly.pdbx_strand_id
1 'polypeptide(L)'
;MLDWLARYTQRLRQETGSPEAIQLGMLRANPKYVLRNYLAQQAIEAAEAGDLTPLETLFRVLKTPFDEHPEHEALAARRPDWASNKPGSATLSCSS
;
A
#
# COMPACT_ATOMS: atom_id res chain seq x y z
N MET A 1 3.00 -16.11 17.22
CA MET A 1 3.10 -15.87 15.76
C MET A 1 3.07 -17.18 14.97
N LEU A 2 3.96 -18.15 15.24
CA LEU A 2 3.98 -19.45 14.55
C LEU A 2 2.69 -20.26 14.71
N ASP A 3 2.14 -20.31 15.93
CA ASP A 3 0.88 -21.02 16.21
C ASP A 3 -0.33 -20.43 15.44
N TRP A 4 -0.41 -19.11 15.33
CA TRP A 4 -1.43 -18.46 14.52
C TRP A 4 -1.30 -18.83 13.04
N LEU A 5 -0.07 -18.84 12.50
CA LEU A 5 0.18 -19.19 11.10
C LEU A 5 -0.17 -20.66 10.81
N ALA A 6 0.12 -21.57 11.75
CA ALA A 6 -0.26 -22.98 11.65
C ALA A 6 -1.78 -23.15 11.60
N ARG A 7 -2.51 -22.48 12.49
CA ARG A 7 -3.99 -22.47 12.51
C ARG A 7 -4.57 -21.87 11.22
N TYR A 8 -4.01 -20.76 10.74
CA TYR A 8 -4.42 -20.14 9.48
C TYR A 8 -4.20 -21.09 8.29
N THR A 9 -3.05 -21.76 8.22
CA THR A 9 -2.73 -22.74 7.17
C THR A 9 -3.69 -23.92 7.20
N GLN A 10 -4.03 -24.43 8.39
CA GLN A 10 -5.00 -25.51 8.54
C GLN A 10 -6.39 -25.09 8.05
N ARG A 11 -6.83 -23.86 8.37
CA ARG A 11 -8.09 -23.31 7.87
C ARG A 11 -8.06 -23.12 6.35
N LEU A 12 -6.93 -22.69 5.77
CA LEU A 12 -6.78 -22.50 4.33
C LEU A 12 -6.95 -23.80 3.53
N ARG A 13 -6.50 -24.94 4.09
CA ARG A 13 -6.68 -26.27 3.48
C ARG A 13 -8.13 -26.73 3.39
N GLN A 14 -9.05 -26.05 4.08
CA GLN A 14 -10.49 -26.34 4.04
C GLN A 14 -11.21 -25.55 2.93
N GLU A 15 -10.51 -24.63 2.24
CA GLU A 15 -11.07 -23.92 1.09
C GLU A 15 -11.25 -24.87 -0.11
N THR A 16 -12.27 -24.63 -0.92
CA THR A 16 -12.63 -25.48 -2.06
C THR A 16 -11.87 -25.14 -3.34
N GLY A 17 -11.25 -23.95 -3.40
CA GLY A 17 -10.48 -23.48 -4.56
C GLY A 17 -9.07 -24.07 -4.63
N SER A 18 -8.49 -24.07 -5.82
CA SER A 18 -7.06 -24.38 -5.97
C SER A 18 -6.20 -23.30 -5.29
N PRO A 19 -4.94 -23.61 -4.91
CA PRO A 19 -4.02 -22.62 -4.35
C PRO A 19 -3.90 -21.36 -5.22
N GLU A 20 -3.89 -21.51 -6.54
CA GLU A 20 -3.79 -20.42 -7.51
C GLU A 20 -5.07 -19.57 -7.52
N ALA A 21 -6.25 -20.19 -7.43
CA ALA A 21 -7.51 -19.47 -7.37
C ALA A 21 -7.64 -18.65 -6.07
N ILE A 22 -7.20 -19.23 -4.94
CA ILE A 22 -7.15 -18.55 -3.65
C ILE A 22 -6.17 -17.36 -3.72
N GLN A 23 -4.96 -17.58 -4.25
CA GLN A 23 -3.95 -16.53 -4.41
C GLN A 23 -4.48 -15.39 -5.28
N LEU A 24 -5.11 -15.70 -6.42
CA LEU A 24 -5.70 -14.70 -7.29
C LEU A 24 -6.83 -13.91 -6.59
N GLY A 25 -7.65 -14.59 -5.79
CA GLY A 25 -8.67 -13.94 -4.96
C GLY A 25 -8.06 -12.97 -3.94
N MET A 26 -6.96 -13.37 -3.29
CA MET A 26 -6.23 -12.51 -2.36
C MET A 26 -5.62 -11.29 -3.07
N LEU A 27 -4.99 -11.47 -4.23
CA LEU A 27 -4.38 -10.36 -4.99
C LEU A 27 -5.42 -9.35 -5.46
N ARG A 28 -6.63 -9.79 -5.83
CA ARG A 28 -7.73 -8.92 -6.24
C ARG A 28 -8.39 -8.16 -5.08
N ALA A 29 -8.25 -8.63 -3.85
CA ALA A 29 -8.86 -8.03 -2.67
C ALA A 29 -7.87 -7.21 -1.84
N ASN A 30 -6.58 -7.53 -1.88
CA ASN A 30 -5.53 -6.89 -1.10
C ASN A 30 -4.74 -5.91 -1.98
N PRO A 31 -4.94 -4.59 -1.84
CA PRO A 31 -4.22 -3.63 -2.67
C PRO A 31 -2.72 -3.66 -2.33
N LYS A 32 -1.88 -3.71 -3.36
CA LYS A 32 -0.42 -3.54 -3.24
C LYS A 32 -0.07 -2.09 -2.94
N TYR A 33 -0.82 -1.15 -3.52
CA TYR A 33 -0.59 0.29 -3.38
C TYR A 33 -1.70 0.96 -2.59
N VAL A 34 -1.31 1.72 -1.57
CA VAL A 34 -2.22 2.48 -0.70
C VAL A 34 -1.73 3.90 -0.56
N LEU A 35 -2.65 4.86 -0.48
CA LEU A 35 -2.30 6.28 -0.25
C LEU A 35 -1.85 6.47 1.20
N ARG A 36 -0.57 6.22 1.45
CA ARG A 36 0.05 6.45 2.76
C ARG A 36 0.29 7.95 2.95
N ASN A 37 0.07 8.45 4.17
CA ASN A 37 0.20 9.89 4.46
C ASN A 37 1.56 10.47 4.05
N TYR A 38 2.66 9.75 4.25
CA TYR A 38 3.98 10.24 3.84
C TYR A 38 4.14 10.38 2.32
N LEU A 39 3.50 9.51 1.53
CA LEU A 39 3.49 9.60 0.07
C LEU A 39 2.67 10.81 -0.37
N ALA A 40 1.52 11.03 0.26
CA ALA A 40 0.71 12.23 0.04
C ALA A 40 1.50 13.51 0.38
N GLN A 41 2.20 13.54 1.52
CA GLN A 41 3.02 14.67 1.94
C GLN A 41 4.15 14.97 0.95
N GLN A 42 4.83 13.94 0.45
CA GLN A 42 5.87 14.11 -0.59
C GLN A 42 5.31 14.70 -1.88
N ALA A 43 4.11 14.26 -2.30
CA ALA A 43 3.48 14.81 -3.49
C ALA A 43 2.99 16.25 -3.30
N ILE A 44 2.51 16.61 -2.10
CA ILE A 44 2.13 17.99 -1.76
C ILE A 44 3.36 18.90 -1.83
N GLU A 45 4.46 18.52 -1.18
CA GLU A 45 5.69 19.34 -1.16
C GLU A 45 6.29 19.53 -2.56
N ALA A 46 6.28 18.47 -3.39
CA ALA A 46 6.73 18.58 -4.77
C ALA A 46 5.83 19.53 -5.57
N ALA A 47 4.51 19.42 -5.40
CA ALA A 47 3.55 20.28 -6.08
C ALA A 47 3.69 21.75 -5.66
N GLU A 48 3.92 22.03 -4.38
CA GLU A 48 4.22 23.37 -3.86
C GLU A 48 5.53 23.93 -4.44
N ALA A 49 6.50 23.07 -4.75
CA ALA A 49 7.73 23.43 -5.45
C ALA A 49 7.57 23.52 -6.99
N GLY A 50 6.37 23.28 -7.52
CA GLY A 50 6.05 23.35 -8.94
C GLY A 50 6.21 22.05 -9.71
N ASP A 51 6.51 20.93 -9.05
CA ASP A 51 6.62 19.59 -9.66
C ASP A 51 5.39 18.72 -9.36
N LEU A 52 4.56 18.48 -10.36
CA LEU A 52 3.37 17.63 -10.25
C LEU A 52 3.64 16.15 -10.53
N THR A 53 4.86 15.77 -10.94
CA THR A 53 5.21 14.41 -11.33
C THR A 53 4.90 13.37 -10.25
N PRO A 54 5.21 13.60 -8.95
CA PRO A 54 4.90 12.62 -7.90
C PRO A 54 3.40 12.46 -7.68
N LEU A 55 2.63 13.54 -7.81
CA LEU A 55 1.16 13.51 -7.72
C LEU A 55 0.55 12.70 -8.86
N GLU A 56 0.97 12.95 -10.10
CA GLU A 56 0.50 12.21 -11.27
C GLU A 56 0.85 10.72 -11.19
N THR A 57 2.03 10.40 -10.69
CA THR A 57 2.49 9.02 -10.49
C THR A 57 1.64 8.31 -9.46
N LEU A 58 1.40 8.92 -8.29
CA LEU A 58 0.50 8.37 -7.28
C LEU A 58 -0.91 8.16 -7.82
N PHE A 59 -1.45 9.15 -8.54
CA PHE A 59 -2.79 9.07 -9.12
C PHE A 59 -2.91 7.91 -10.12
N ARG A 60 -1.88 7.69 -10.96
CA ARG A 60 -1.85 6.60 -11.93
C ARG A 60 -1.89 5.23 -11.24
N VAL A 61 -1.04 5.01 -10.26
CA VAL A 61 -0.94 3.72 -9.55
C VAL A 61 -2.20 3.45 -8.72
N LEU A 62 -2.76 4.47 -8.07
CA LEU A 62 -3.96 4.33 -7.24
C LEU A 62 -5.24 4.03 -8.04
N LYS A 63 -5.25 4.24 -9.37
CA LYS A 63 -6.36 3.77 -10.23
C LYS A 63 -6.41 2.26 -10.36
N THR A 64 -5.27 1.58 -10.21
CA THR A 64 -5.12 0.12 -10.35
C THR A 64 -4.31 -0.43 -9.16
N PRO A 65 -4.81 -0.27 -7.92
CA PRO A 65 -4.00 -0.48 -6.72
C PRO A 65 -3.69 -1.95 -6.43
N PHE A 66 -4.40 -2.87 -7.10
CA PHE A 66 -4.22 -4.32 -7.02
C PHE A 66 -3.24 -4.85 -8.08
N ASP A 67 -2.99 -4.08 -9.14
CA ASP A 67 -2.15 -4.48 -10.25
C ASP A 67 -0.67 -4.28 -9.93
N GLU A 68 0.20 -4.97 -10.68
CA GLU A 68 1.65 -4.82 -10.59
C GLU A 68 2.12 -3.59 -11.35
N HIS A 69 2.91 -2.73 -10.70
CA HIS A 69 3.57 -1.57 -11.33
C HIS A 69 5.09 -1.63 -11.06
N PRO A 70 5.87 -2.36 -11.88
CA PRO A 70 7.30 -2.60 -11.63
C PRO A 70 8.13 -1.32 -11.51
N GLU A 71 7.80 -0.28 -12.27
CA GLU A 71 8.48 1.03 -12.21
C GLU A 71 8.16 1.82 -10.93
N HIS A 72 7.16 1.37 -10.16
CA HIS A 72 6.62 2.08 -9.01
C HIS A 72 6.64 1.25 -7.72
N GLU A 73 7.44 0.18 -7.66
CA GLU A 73 7.56 -0.66 -6.45
C GLU A 73 7.90 0.12 -5.18
N ALA A 74 8.66 1.22 -5.31
CA ALA A 74 8.98 2.11 -4.20
C ALA A 74 7.73 2.66 -3.47
N LEU A 75 6.60 2.80 -4.17
CA LEU A 75 5.33 3.26 -3.57
C LEU A 75 4.66 2.18 -2.70
N ALA A 76 4.98 0.90 -2.91
CA ALA A 76 4.50 -0.21 -2.10
C ALA A 76 5.41 -0.50 -0.88
N ALA A 77 6.57 0.16 -0.81
CA ALA A 77 7.54 -0.06 0.24
C ALA A 77 6.99 0.29 1.63
N ARG A 78 7.62 -0.30 2.66
CA ARG A 78 7.35 0.10 4.04
C ARG A 78 7.61 1.58 4.21
N ARG A 79 6.85 2.20 5.11
CA ARG A 79 7.07 3.59 5.51
C ARG A 79 8.54 3.74 5.97
N PRO A 80 9.30 4.70 5.43
CA PRO A 80 10.67 4.95 5.86
C PRO A 80 10.70 5.57 7.26
N ASP A 81 11.81 5.38 7.99
CA ASP A 81 11.91 5.78 9.40
C ASP A 81 11.72 7.28 9.61
N TRP A 82 12.26 8.12 8.71
CA TRP A 82 12.15 9.58 8.78
C TRP A 82 10.69 10.06 8.73
N ALA A 83 9.79 9.33 8.07
CA ALA A 83 8.40 9.72 7.92
C ALA A 83 7.63 9.66 9.25
N SER A 84 8.17 8.97 10.26
CA SER A 84 7.58 8.91 11.61
C SER A 84 7.69 10.25 12.34
N ASN A 85 8.72 11.04 12.04
CA ASN A 85 9.01 12.30 12.74
C ASN A 85 8.59 13.54 11.93
N LYS A 86 8.10 13.35 10.71
CA LYS A 86 7.69 14.45 9.83
C LYS A 86 6.21 14.80 10.05
N PRO A 87 5.87 16.07 10.32
CA PRO A 87 4.49 16.52 10.39
C PRO A 87 3.72 16.15 9.12
N GLY A 88 2.46 15.70 9.26
CA GLY A 88 1.63 15.27 8.14
C GLY A 88 1.94 13.86 7.59
N SER A 89 3.07 13.24 7.96
CA SER A 89 3.47 11.91 7.43
C SER A 89 3.13 10.73 8.35
N ALA A 90 3.00 10.97 9.66
CA ALA A 90 2.68 9.94 10.65
C ALA A 90 1.53 10.31 11.60
N THR A 91 1.21 11.59 11.71
CA THR A 91 0.07 12.10 12.48
C THR A 91 -1.19 12.04 11.62
N LEU A 92 -2.24 11.40 12.13
CA LEU A 92 -3.59 11.62 11.64
C LEU A 92 -4.03 12.99 12.18
N SER A 93 -4.27 13.95 11.29
CA SER A 93 -4.89 15.20 11.70
C SER A 93 -6.33 14.88 12.13
N CYS A 94 -6.59 14.94 13.44
CA CYS A 94 -7.96 14.99 13.94
C CYS A 94 -8.50 16.39 13.63
N SER A 95 -9.25 16.53 12.54
CA SER A 95 -10.25 17.58 12.45
C SER A 95 -11.49 17.06 13.18
N SER A 96 -11.72 17.57 14.39
CA SER A 96 -13.00 17.47 15.09
C SER A 96 -13.93 18.59 14.65
#